data_AF-A0A1F4X898-F1
#
_entry.id   AF-A0A1F4X898-F1
#
_cell.length_a   1.000
_cell.length_b   1.000
_cell.length_c   1.000
_cell.angle_alpha   90.00
_cell.angle_beta   90.00
_cell.angle_gamma   90.00
#
_symmetry.space_group_name_H-M   'P 1'
#
loop_
_entity.id
_entity.type
_entity.pdbx_description
1 polymer ?
#
loop_
_entity_poly.entity_id
_entity_poly.type
_entity_poly.pdbx_seq_one_letter_code
_entity_poly.pdbx_strand_id
1 'polypeptide(L)'
;MNVPGVNIQISAPGPNPLVNTPDAHGPAAGILMGIWHGIISPVTLIVSFVNPNVQMYEVYNDGSQYNLGFLIGVAIVFVLLGVIAGSRRR
;
A
#
# COMPACT_ATOMS: atom_id res chain seq x y z
N MET A 1 17.06 7.19 18.33
CA MET A 1 17.62 7.37 19.69
C MET A 1 18.71 6.32 19.84
N ASN A 2 19.96 6.73 20.05
CA ASN A 2 21.08 5.78 20.12
C ASN A 2 21.32 5.46 21.61
N VAL A 3 21.12 4.20 22.00
CA VAL A 3 21.41 3.70 23.35
C VAL A 3 22.59 2.72 23.19
N PRO A 4 23.63 2.75 24.04
CA PRO A 4 24.76 1.83 23.90
C PRO A 4 24.29 0.36 23.84
N GLY A 5 24.54 -0.31 22.72
CA GLY A 5 24.16 -1.71 22.47
C GLY A 5 22.92 -1.92 21.58
N VAL A 6 22.13 -0.89 21.25
CA VAL A 6 20.95 -0.99 20.38
C VAL A 6 20.80 0.25 19.49
N ASN A 7 20.93 0.06 18.17
CA ASN A 7 20.63 1.08 17.17
C ASN A 7 19.20 0.89 16.64
N ILE A 8 18.28 1.79 17.00
CA ILE A 8 16.95 1.89 16.39
C ILE A 8 16.94 3.13 15.49
N GLN A 9 16.92 2.91 14.18
CA GLN A 9 16.69 3.96 13.17
C GLN A 9 15.23 3.97 12.75
N ILE A 10 14.60 5.15 12.83
CA ILE A 10 13.31 5.44 12.23
C ILE A 10 13.61 6.32 11.03
N SER A 11 13.28 5.87 9.83
CA SER A 11 13.55 6.58 8.58
C SER A 11 12.41 6.33 7.60
N ALA A 12 12.22 7.26 6.66
CA ALA A 12 11.25 7.06 5.59
C ALA A 12 11.68 5.85 4.72
N PRO A 13 10.73 5.20 4.02
CA PRO A 13 11.07 4.17 3.04
C PRO A 13 12.05 4.71 1.99
N GLY A 14 12.94 3.83 1.52
CA GLY A 14 13.84 4.17 0.41
C GLY A 14 13.07 4.45 -0.89
N PRO A 15 13.73 5.09 -1.87
CA PRO A 15 13.12 5.33 -3.17
C PRO A 15 12.81 4.00 -3.88
N ASN A 16 11.73 3.99 -4.66
CA ASN A 16 11.44 2.88 -5.55
C ASN A 16 12.28 3.04 -6.84
N PRO A 17 13.29 2.16 -7.09
CA PRO A 17 14.13 2.27 -8.28
C PRO A 17 13.40 1.97 -9.60
N LEU A 18 12.20 1.37 -9.53
CA LEU A 18 11.39 0.98 -10.68
C LEU A 18 10.21 1.94 -10.93
N VAL A 19 10.20 3.10 -10.27
CA VAL A 19 9.20 4.15 -10.51
C VAL A 19 9.26 4.65 -11.96
N ASN A 20 8.10 4.88 -12.58
CA ASN A 20 7.93 5.26 -13.99
C ASN A 20 8.54 4.29 -15.00
N THR A 21 8.84 3.05 -14.60
CA THR A 21 9.26 1.99 -15.52
C THR A 21 8.05 1.11 -15.86
N PRO A 22 7.86 0.72 -17.14
CA PRO A 22 6.84 -0.26 -17.52
C PRO A 22 7.14 -1.63 -16.91
N ASP A 23 6.10 -2.42 -16.65
CA ASP A 23 6.25 -3.83 -16.29
C ASP A 23 6.19 -4.72 -17.55
N ALA A 24 6.13 -6.04 -17.38
CA ALA A 24 5.99 -7.00 -18.48
C ALA A 24 4.59 -6.98 -19.14
N HIS A 25 3.62 -6.31 -18.53
CA HIS A 25 2.20 -6.38 -18.87
C HIS A 25 1.62 -5.04 -19.35
N GLY A 26 2.38 -3.94 -19.27
CA GLY A 26 1.91 -2.63 -19.65
C GLY A 26 2.69 -1.46 -19.04
N PRO A 27 2.14 -0.23 -19.14
CA PRO A 27 2.72 0.95 -18.55
C PRO A 27 2.69 0.88 -17.01
N ALA A 28 3.51 1.71 -16.37
CA ALA A 28 3.53 1.84 -14.92
C ALA A 28 2.12 2.11 -14.36
N ALA A 29 1.80 1.47 -13.24
CA ALA A 29 0.52 1.62 -12.56
C ALA A 29 0.34 3.06 -12.06
N GLY A 30 -0.78 3.68 -12.46
CA GLY A 30 -1.15 5.03 -12.03
C GLY A 30 -2.28 5.05 -11.00
N ILE A 31 -2.95 6.21 -10.87
CA ILE A 31 -3.93 6.46 -9.80
C ILE A 31 -5.05 5.42 -9.67
N LEU A 32 -5.62 4.96 -10.79
CA LEU A 32 -6.73 4.00 -10.76
C LEU A 32 -6.28 2.63 -10.24
N MET A 33 -5.09 2.19 -10.66
CA MET A 33 -4.48 0.97 -10.12
C MET A 33 -4.11 1.15 -8.65
N GLY A 34 -3.64 2.34 -8.26
CA GLY A 34 -3.45 2.71 -6.87
C GLY A 34 -4.72 2.50 -6.05
N ILE A 35 -5.86 3.06 -6.49
CA ILE A 35 -7.15 2.90 -5.79
C ILE A 35 -7.51 1.42 -5.64
N TRP A 36 -7.41 0.65 -6.72
CA TRP A 36 -7.69 -0.79 -6.68
C TRP A 36 -6.78 -1.53 -5.70
N HIS A 37 -5.48 -1.31 -5.76
CA HIS A 37 -4.49 -1.92 -4.86
C HIS A 37 -4.72 -1.51 -3.40
N GLY A 38 -5.11 -0.27 -3.15
CA GLY A 38 -5.49 0.21 -1.83
C GLY A 38 -6.71 -0.50 -1.26
N ILE A 39 -7.74 -0.74 -2.08
CA ILE A 39 -8.97 -1.46 -1.68
C ILE A 39 -8.65 -2.91 -1.29
N ILE A 40 -7.82 -3.61 -2.07
CA ILE A 40 -7.48 -5.01 -1.82
C ILE A 40 -6.36 -5.19 -0.78
N SER A 41 -5.73 -4.09 -0.32
CA SER A 41 -4.58 -4.11 0.58
C SER A 41 -4.73 -4.96 1.85
N PRO A 42 -5.90 -5.05 2.52
CA PRO A 42 -6.03 -5.92 3.70
C PRO A 42 -5.93 -7.40 3.33
N VAL A 43 -6.46 -7.79 2.17
CA VAL A 43 -6.40 -9.17 1.69
C VAL A 43 -4.97 -9.50 1.26
N THR A 44 -4.32 -8.62 0.50
CA THR A 44 -2.94 -8.85 0.05
C THR A 44 -1.94 -8.83 1.22
N LEU A 45 -2.19 -8.07 2.29
CA LEU A 45 -1.44 -8.16 3.55
C LEU A 45 -1.57 -9.54 4.22
N ILE A 46 -2.79 -10.09 4.30
CA ILE A 46 -2.98 -11.42 4.89
C ILE A 46 -2.28 -12.49 4.06
N VAL A 47 -2.40 -12.40 2.73
CA VAL A 47 -1.78 -13.37 1.81
C VAL A 47 -0.25 -13.25 1.82
N SER A 48 0.32 -12.05 1.99
CA SER A 48 1.78 -11.88 1.99
C SER A 48 2.49 -12.59 3.16
N PHE A 49 1.77 -12.91 4.25
CA PHE A 49 2.31 -13.72 5.34
C PHE A 49 2.57 -15.19 4.97
N VAL A 50 1.86 -15.71 3.96
CA VAL A 50 1.98 -17.11 3.52
C VAL A 50 2.59 -17.25 2.13
N ASN A 51 2.54 -16.19 1.32
CA ASN A 51 3.08 -16.17 -0.03
C ASN A 51 4.00 -14.94 -0.23
N PRO A 52 5.34 -15.13 -0.26
CA PRO A 52 6.29 -14.03 -0.40
C PRO A 52 6.22 -13.33 -1.77
N ASN A 53 5.58 -13.95 -2.76
CA ASN A 53 5.40 -13.36 -4.09
C ASN A 53 4.24 -12.36 -4.15
N VAL A 54 3.41 -12.26 -3.10
CA VAL A 54 2.31 -11.31 -3.03
C VAL A 54 2.77 -10.05 -2.33
N GLN A 55 2.78 -8.94 -3.07
CA GLN A 55 3.06 -7.61 -2.54
C GLN A 55 1.77 -6.81 -2.43
N MET A 56 1.70 -5.97 -1.40
CA MET A 56 0.56 -5.07 -1.20
C MET A 56 0.60 -3.88 -2.17
N TYR A 57 1.80 -3.54 -2.65
CA TYR A 57 2.11 -2.33 -3.38
C TYR A 57 2.74 -2.67 -4.73
N GLU A 58 2.34 -1.98 -5.78
CA GLU A 58 2.90 -2.18 -7.11
C GLU A 58 4.34 -1.65 -7.17
N VAL A 59 5.22 -2.48 -7.69
CA VAL A 59 6.64 -2.14 -7.85
C VAL A 59 6.81 -1.22 -9.07
N TYR A 60 6.07 -1.47 -10.15
CA TYR A 60 6.10 -0.67 -11.37
C TYR A 60 4.98 0.38 -11.35
N ASN A 61 5.18 1.50 -10.66
CA ASN A 61 4.19 2.56 -10.50
C ASN A 61 4.68 3.95 -10.95
N ASP A 62 3.77 4.89 -11.18
CA ASP A 62 4.06 6.27 -11.63
C ASP A 62 4.42 7.25 -10.49
N GLY A 63 4.61 6.73 -9.27
CA GLY A 63 4.92 7.50 -8.08
C GLY A 63 3.69 8.17 -7.49
N SER A 64 3.68 9.51 -7.42
CA SER A 64 2.75 10.25 -6.55
C SER A 64 1.28 10.00 -6.85
N GLN A 65 0.91 9.79 -8.12
CA GLN A 65 -0.48 9.52 -8.50
C GLN A 65 -0.94 8.15 -8.02
N TYR A 66 -0.12 7.12 -8.21
CA TYR A 66 -0.35 5.80 -7.63
C TYR A 66 -0.40 5.84 -6.10
N ASN A 67 0.54 6.54 -5.43
CA ASN A 67 0.54 6.70 -3.97
C ASN A 67 -0.77 7.28 -3.45
N LEU A 68 -1.26 8.34 -4.11
CA LEU A 68 -2.52 9.00 -3.78
C LEU A 68 -3.69 8.04 -3.95
N GLY A 69 -3.75 7.34 -5.08
CA GLY A 69 -4.78 6.33 -5.34
C GLY A 69 -4.79 5.25 -4.26
N PHE A 70 -3.61 4.71 -3.93
CA PHE A 70 -3.46 3.70 -2.89
C PHE A 70 -4.01 4.15 -1.55
N LEU A 71 -3.64 5.37 -1.13
CA LEU A 71 -4.14 5.94 0.13
C LEU A 71 -5.66 6.11 0.13
N ILE A 72 -6.25 6.57 -0.99
CA ILE A 72 -7.70 6.69 -1.16
C ILE A 72 -8.38 5.32 -1.03
N GLY A 73 -7.85 4.28 -1.71
CA GLY A 73 -8.39 2.93 -1.64
C GLY A 73 -8.39 2.38 -0.21
N VAL A 74 -7.29 2.56 0.51
CA VAL A 74 -7.19 2.20 1.94
C VAL A 74 -8.22 2.97 2.78
N ALA A 75 -8.33 4.29 2.58
CA ALA A 75 -9.27 5.12 3.32
C ALA A 75 -10.72 4.69 3.11
N ILE A 76 -11.12 4.31 1.88
CA ILE A 76 -12.45 3.78 1.58
C ILE A 76 -12.74 2.54 2.44
N VAL A 77 -11.80 1.59 2.52
CA VAL A 77 -11.97 0.37 3.33
C VAL A 77 -12.20 0.72 4.80
N PHE A 78 -11.38 1.60 5.38
CA PHE A 78 -11.52 1.97 6.78
C PHE A 78 -12.82 2.73 7.07
N VAL A 79 -13.24 3.62 6.17
CA VAL A 79 -14.53 4.32 6.29
C VAL A 79 -15.68 3.32 6.24
N LEU A 80 -15.68 2.38 5.29
CA LEU A 80 -16.73 1.37 5.18
C LEU A 80 -16.79 0.47 6.42
N LEU A 81 -15.64 -0.01 6.91
CA LEU A 81 -15.57 -0.80 8.14
C LEU A 81 -16.05 0.00 9.36
N GLY A 82 -15.69 1.27 9.47
CA GLY A 82 -16.13 2.17 10.54
C GLY A 82 -17.64 2.42 10.52
N VAL A 83 -18.23 2.64 9.35
CA VAL A 83 -19.68 2.80 9.18
C VAL A 83 -20.43 1.53 9.56
N ILE A 84 -19.96 0.36 9.11
CA ILE A 84 -20.57 -0.94 9.45
C ILE A 84 -20.45 -1.25 10.94
N ALA A 85 -19.30 -0.96 11.56
CA ALA A 85 -19.10 -1.17 12.99
C ALA A 85 -19.93 -0.20 13.84
N GLY A 86 -20.09 1.05 13.39
CA GLY A 86 -20.87 2.08 14.06
C GLY A 86 -22.37 1.90 13.95
N SER A 87 -22.88 1.37 12.84
CA SER A 87 -24.32 1.10 12.66
C SER A 87 -24.83 -0.01 13.57
N ARG A 88 -23.97 -0.96 13.98
CA ARG A 88 -24.30 -2.03 14.93
C ARG A 88 -24.42 -1.56 16.40
N ARG A 89 -24.04 -0.31 16.69
CA ARG A 89 -24.10 0.27 18.05
C ARG A 89 -25.26 1.25 18.24
N ARG A 90 -26.12 1.42 17.23
CA ARG A 90 -27.41 2.12 17.33
C ARG A 90 -28.54 1.11 17.29
#